data_AF-A0A062UZJ9-F1
#
_entry.id   AF-A0A062UZJ9-F1
#
_cell.length_a   1.000
_cell.length_b   1.000
_cell.length_c   1.000
_cell.angle_alpha   90.00
_cell.angle_beta   90.00
_cell.angle_gamma   90.00
#
_symmetry.space_group_name_H-M   'P 1'
#
loop_
_entity.id
_entity.type
_entity.pdbx_description
1 polymer ?
#
loop_
_entity_poly.entity_id
_entity_poly.type
_entity_poly.pdbx_seq_one_letter_code
_entity_poly.pdbx_strand_id
1 'polypeptide(L)' 'MTKEFDCRSAGVDCPFMIRDENEDEMASLVQQHARTTHQKSMSKEDILRNTREM' A
#
# COMPACT_ATOMS: atom_id res chain seq x y z
N MET A 1 -15.18 5.49 2.14
CA MET A 1 -14.77 5.65 0.73
C MET A 1 -13.75 4.58 0.45
N THR A 2 -13.79 3.94 -0.71
CA THR A 2 -12.83 2.87 -1.02
C THR A 2 -11.53 3.52 -1.49
N LYS A 3 -10.41 3.15 -0.87
CA LYS A 3 -9.08 3.58 -1.27
C LYS A 3 -8.36 2.45 -1.98
N GLU A 4 -7.55 2.81 -2.96
CA GLU A 4 -6.70 1.90 -3.71
C GLU A 4 -5.24 2.23 -3.46
N PHE A 5 -4.42 1.19 -3.21
CA PHE A 5 -2.97 1.28 -3.23
C PHE A 5 -2.41 0.32 -4.28
N ASP A 6 -1.49 0.81 -5.10
CA ASP A 6 -0.72 -0.01 -6.02
C ASP A 6 0.79 0.23 -5.85
N CYS A 7 1.56 -0.86 -5.81
CA CYS A 7 3.01 -0.75 -5.63
C CYS A 7 3.72 -0.02 -6.76
N ARG A 8 3.14 0.00 -7.98
CA ARG A 8 3.74 0.67 -9.14
C ARG A 8 3.67 2.19 -8.99
N SER A 9 2.58 2.73 -8.44
CA SER A 9 2.46 4.14 -8.07
C SER A 9 3.46 4.52 -6.99
N ALA A 10 3.83 3.59 -6.11
CA ALA A 10 4.92 3.78 -5.14
C ALA A 10 6.34 3.59 -5.75
N GLY A 11 6.46 3.44 -7.07
CA GLY A 11 7.74 3.32 -7.78
C GLY A 11 8.41 1.94 -7.64
N VAL A 12 7.65 0.93 -7.22
CA VAL A 12 8.13 -0.47 -7.13
C VAL A 12 7.55 -1.26 -8.29
N ASP A 13 8.39 -1.94 -9.06
CA ASP A 13 7.94 -2.87 -10.11
C ASP A 13 7.39 -4.16 -9.47
N CYS A 14 6.18 -4.05 -8.90
CA CYS A 14 5.47 -5.13 -8.23
C CYS A 14 3.99 -5.10 -8.68
N PRO A 15 3.40 -6.24 -9.05
CA PRO A 15 2.00 -6.31 -9.46
C PRO A 15 1.00 -6.26 -8.30
N PHE A 16 1.46 -6.10 -7.05
CA PHE A 16 0.60 -6.02 -5.88
C PHE A 16 -0.26 -4.74 -5.92
N MET A 17 -1.58 -4.93 -5.77
CA MET A 17 -2.58 -3.89 -5.65
C MET A 17 -3.61 -4.34 -4.62
N ILE A 18 -4.03 -3.41 -3.77
CA ILE A 18 -5.05 -3.63 -2.75
C ILE A 18 -6.06 -2.50 -2.78
N ARG A 19 -7.32 -2.85 -2.54
CA ARG A 19 -8.43 -1.90 -2.40
C ARG A 19 -9.15 -2.21 -1.11
N ASP A 20 -9.32 -1.21 -0.28
CA ASP A 20 -10.02 -1.35 1.00
C ASP A 20 -10.71 -0.04 1.38
N GLU A 21 -11.79 -0.14 2.14
CA GLU A 21 -12.44 1.02 2.75
C GLU A 21 -11.78 1.43 4.07
N ASN A 22 -11.01 0.52 4.68
CA ASN A 22 -10.29 0.74 5.91
C ASN A 22 -8.79 0.98 5.64
N GLU A 23 -8.37 2.22 5.87
CA GLU A 23 -7.00 2.68 5.66
C GLU A 23 -5.97 2.01 6.56
N ASP A 24 -6.36 1.65 7.78
CA ASP A 24 -5.48 0.97 8.75
C ASP A 24 -5.18 -0.46 8.31
N GLU A 25 -6.21 -1.20 7.91
CA GLU A 25 -6.07 -2.58 7.43
C GLU A 25 -5.26 -2.63 6.12
N MET A 26 -5.59 -1.75 5.18
CA MET A 26 -4.84 -1.60 3.94
C MET A 26 -3.36 -1.31 4.20
N ALA A 27 -3.08 -0.32 5.06
CA ALA A 27 -1.70 0.04 5.39
C ALA A 27 -0.95 -1.13 6.04
N SER A 28 -1.60 -1.86 6.95
CA SER A 28 -1.02 -3.04 7.61
C SER A 28 -0.63 -4.12 6.58
N LEU A 29 -1.52 -4.41 5.62
CA LEU A 29 -1.28 -5.38 4.55
C LEU A 29 -0.15 -4.94 3.61
N VAL A 30 -0.11 -3.67 3.23
CA VAL A 30 0.97 -3.11 2.42
C VAL A 30 2.31 -3.15 3.18
N GLN A 31 2.31 -2.81 4.47
CA GLN A 31 3.52 -2.89 5.30
C GLN A 31 4.05 -4.31 5.43
N GLN A 32 3.16 -5.28 5.66
CA GLN A 32 3.52 -6.69 5.68
C GLN A 32 4.10 -7.11 4.33
N HIS A 33 3.44 -6.77 3.22
CA HIS A 33 3.91 -7.09 1.88
C HIS A 33 5.30 -6.49 1.58
N ALA A 34 5.50 -5.21 1.92
CA ALA A 34 6.79 -4.54 1.75
C ALA A 34 7.91 -5.23 2.53
N ARG A 35 7.64 -5.65 3.78
CA ARG A 35 8.62 -6.34 4.63
C ARG A 35 8.94 -7.74 4.13
N THR A 36 7.94 -8.52 3.74
CA THR A 36 8.13 -9.93 3.35
C THR A 36 8.64 -10.09 1.93
N THR A 37 8.17 -9.27 0.99
CA THR A 37 8.44 -9.42 -0.44
C THR A 37 9.63 -8.57 -0.87
N HIS A 38 9.72 -7.35 -0.36
CA HIS A 38 10.74 -6.38 -0.77
C HIS A 38 11.82 -6.16 0.28
N GLN A 39 11.69 -6.75 1.48
CA GLN A 39 12.56 -6.49 2.64
C GLN A 39 12.67 -4.97 2.93
N LYS A 40 11.63 -4.22 2.58
CA LYS A 40 11.53 -2.77 2.79
C LYS A 40 10.53 -2.50 3.90
N SER A 41 10.77 -1.43 4.65
CA SER A 41 9.79 -0.89 5.59
C SER A 41 9.18 0.36 4.98
N MET A 42 7.85 0.42 4.94
CA MET A 42 7.11 1.61 4.56
C MET A 42 6.32 2.14 5.75
N SER A 43 6.28 3.45 5.92
CA SER A 43 5.45 4.09 6.94
C SER A 43 4.00 4.16 6.46
N LYS A 44 3.05 4.08 7.39
CA LYS A 44 1.61 4.23 7.08
C LYS A 44 1.35 5.53 6.30
N GLU A 45 1.95 6.64 6.72
CA GLU A 45 1.82 7.93 6.06
C GLU A 45 2.28 7.90 4.59
N ASP A 46 3.36 7.17 4.31
CA ASP A 46 3.91 7.03 2.96
C ASP A 46 2.96 6.21 2.07
N ILE A 47 2.39 5.15 2.63
CA ILE A 47 1.40 4.31 1.96
C ILE A 47 0.14 5.13 1.65
N LEU A 48 -0.40 5.85 2.63
CA LEU A 48 -1.61 6.66 2.46
C LEU A 48 -1.40 7.83 1.48
N ARG A 49 -0.20 8.43 1.43
CA ARG A 49 0.13 9.45 0.42
C ARG A 49 0.10 8.91 -1.01
N ASN A 50 0.33 7.61 -1.18
CA ASN A 50 0.32 6.93 -2.47
C ASN A 50 -1.03 6.22 -2.74
N THR A 51 -2.02 6.36 -1.87
CA THR A 51 -3.36 5.84 -2.10
C THR A 51 -4.20 6.77 -2.95
N ARG A 52 -5.07 6.19 -3.79
CA ARG A 52 -6.05 6.91 -4.59
C ARG A 52 -7.43 6.69 -4.01
N GLU A 53 -8.21 7.76 -3.90
CA GLU A 53 -9.61 7.72 -3.50
C GLU A 53 -10.47 7.44 -4.74
N MET A 54 -11.43 6.52 -4.62
CA MET A 54 -12.36 6.13 -5.67
C MET A 54 -13.82 6.35 -5.25
#